data_AF-A0A537V2M6-F1
#
_entry.id   AF-A0A537V2M6-F1
#
_cell.length_a   1.000
_cell.length_b   1.000
_cell.length_c   1.000
_cell.angle_alpha   90.00
_cell.angle_beta   90.00
_cell.angle_gamma   90.00
#
_symmetry.space_group_name_H-M   'P 1'
#
loop_
_entity.id
_entity.type
_entity.pdbx_description
1 polymer ?
#
loop_
_entity_poly.entity_id
_entity_poly.type
_entity_poly.pdbx_seq_one_letter_code
_entity_poly.pdbx_strand_id
1 'polypeptide(L)'
;MRGLMSERPLLISGILQHAANFHADTEIVSRLVDGSIHRYTYADAERRSRQLAQALLRLGIEPGDRVGTMAWNTFRHFELYY
;
A
#
# COMPACT_ATOMS: atom_id res chain seq x y z
N MET A 1 5.53 -36.42 -6.53
CA MET A 1 6.27 -35.98 -5.32
C MET A 1 6.33 -34.45 -5.34
N ARG A 2 6.06 -33.75 -4.23
CA ARG A 2 6.16 -32.27 -4.15
C ARG A 2 7.58 -31.84 -3.77
N GLY A 3 7.99 -30.63 -4.16
CA GLY A 3 9.31 -30.08 -3.83
C GLY A 3 9.43 -29.68 -2.35
N LEU A 4 10.66 -29.61 -1.84
CA LEU A 4 10.98 -29.22 -0.45
C LEU A 4 11.27 -27.71 -0.30
N MET A 5 10.82 -26.89 -1.25
CA MET A 5 11.05 -25.45 -1.25
C MET A 5 10.03 -24.72 -0.38
N SER A 6 10.36 -23.51 0.08
CA SER A 6 9.41 -22.67 0.80
C SER A 6 8.30 -22.20 -0.14
N GLU A 7 7.06 -22.51 0.23
CA GLU A 7 5.86 -22.06 -0.47
C GLU A 7 5.44 -20.70 0.09
N ARG A 8 5.55 -19.64 -0.71
CA ARG A 8 5.02 -18.31 -0.39
C ARG A 8 4.24 -17.74 -1.57
N PRO A 9 3.02 -17.24 -1.36
CA PRO A 9 2.24 -16.63 -2.44
C PRO A 9 2.87 -15.30 -2.89
N LEU A 10 2.76 -15.01 -4.19
CA LEU A 10 3.20 -13.74 -4.77
C LEU A 10 2.11 -12.68 -4.56
N LEU A 11 2.15 -12.01 -3.40
CA LEU A 11 1.17 -10.99 -3.02
C LEU A 11 1.70 -9.59 -3.30
N ILE A 12 0.84 -8.70 -3.80
CA ILE A 12 1.14 -7.27 -4.01
C ILE A 12 1.54 -6.61 -2.67
N SER A 13 0.86 -6.97 -1.58
CA SER A 13 1.19 -6.49 -0.23
C SER A 13 2.62 -6.83 0.20
N GLY A 14 3.19 -7.93 -0.31
CA GLY A 14 4.56 -8.34 -0.03
C GLY A 14 5.61 -7.35 -0.58
N ILE A 15 5.27 -6.62 -1.65
CA ILE A 15 6.13 -5.60 -2.25
C ILE A 15 6.28 -4.42 -1.29
N LEU A 16 5.17 -3.88 -0.78
CA LEU A 16 5.22 -2.75 0.16
C LEU A 16 5.83 -3.15 1.51
N GLN A 17 5.57 -4.38 1.98
CA GLN A 17 6.22 -4.92 3.17
C GLN A 17 7.73 -4.99 3.02
N HIS A 18 8.24 -5.43 1.86
CA HIS A 18 9.67 -5.40 1.58
C HIS A 18 10.23 -3.97 1.60
N ALA A 19 9.56 -3.02 0.95
CA ALA A 19 9.98 -1.62 0.96
C ALA A 19 10.03 -1.03 2.37
N ALA A 20 9.03 -1.31 3.21
CA ALA A 20 9.01 -0.85 4.60
C ALA A 20 10.10 -1.50 5.47
N ASN A 21 10.45 -2.77 5.23
CA ASN A 21 11.44 -3.49 6.03
C ASN A 21 12.88 -3.12 5.67
N PHE A 22 13.17 -2.86 4.39
CA PHE A 22 14.55 -2.66 3.91
C PHE A 22 14.86 -1.24 3.45
N HIS A 23 13.82 -0.43 3.19
CA HIS A 23 13.93 0.94 2.71
C HIS A 23 13.02 1.87 3.52
N ALA A 24 12.88 1.57 4.82
CA ALA A 24 11.96 2.21 5.75
C ALA A 24 11.95 3.74 5.64
N ASP A 25 13.14 4.36 5.60
CA ASP A 25 13.35 5.81 5.65
C ASP A 25 13.37 6.49 4.28
N THR A 26 13.26 5.73 3.17
CA THR A 26 13.22 6.31 1.83
C THR A 26 11.95 7.14 1.67
N GLU A 27 12.13 8.41 1.27
CA GLU A 27 11.03 9.35 1.11
C GLU A 27 10.15 9.04 -0.10
N ILE A 28 8.85 9.15 0.10
CA ILE A 28 7.84 9.33 -0.94
C ILE A 28 7.36 10.78 -0.87
N VAL A 29 7.49 11.49 -1.98
CA VAL A 29 7.13 12.91 -2.09
C VAL A 29 5.96 13.06 -3.06
N SER A 30 4.91 13.76 -2.64
CA SER A 30 3.72 13.99 -3.44
C SER A 30 3.37 15.47 -3.50
N ARG A 31 3.13 16.00 -4.70
CA ARG A 31 2.49 17.30 -4.88
C ARG A 31 0.98 17.11 -4.88
N LEU A 32 0.29 17.81 -3.99
CA LEU A 32 -1.16 17.74 -3.86
C LEU A 32 -1.86 18.71 -4.82
N VAL A 33 -3.18 18.57 -4.95
CA VAL A 33 -4.02 19.35 -5.88
C VAL A 33 -4.02 20.84 -5.52
N ASP A 34 -3.89 21.17 -4.23
CA ASP A 34 -3.75 22.54 -3.75
C ASP A 34 -2.33 23.12 -3.93
N GLY A 35 -1.41 22.34 -4.52
CA GLY A 35 -0.02 22.72 -4.76
C GLY A 35 0.93 22.44 -3.59
N SER A 36 0.42 22.05 -2.42
CA SER A 36 1.24 21.70 -1.25
C SER A 36 2.07 20.42 -1.50
N ILE A 37 3.16 20.28 -0.76
CA ILE A 37 4.05 19.12 -0.84
C ILE A 37 3.88 18.28 0.42
N HIS A 38 3.52 17.01 0.23
CA HIS A 38 3.49 15.99 1.27
C HIS A 38 4.75 15.12 1.17
N ARG A 39 5.39 14.86 2.32
CA ARG A 39 6.58 13.99 2.44
C ARG A 39 6.37 13.03 3.59
N TYR A 40 6.70 11.77 3.36
CA TYR A 40 6.69 10.70 4.35
C TYR A 40 7.53 9.53 3.81
N THR A 41 7.62 8.43 4.54
CA THR A 41 8.51 7.32 4.18
C THR A 41 7.77 6.03 3.80
N TYR A 42 8.47 5.02 3.28
CA TYR A 42 7.87 3.69 3.05
C TYR A 42 7.34 3.03 4.32
N ALA A 43 7.98 3.25 5.47
CA ALA A 43 7.47 2.75 6.75
C ALA A 43 6.11 3.39 7.11
N ASP A 44 5.94 4.67 6.82
CA ASP A 44 4.66 5.35 7.03
C ASP A 44 3.60 4.90 6.01
N ALA A 45 3.99 4.71 4.75
CA ALA A 45 3.13 4.23 3.68
C ALA A 45 2.55 2.85 3.99
N GLU A 46 3.38 1.89 4.40
CA GLU A 46 2.93 0.54 4.75
C GLU A 46 1.94 0.57 5.92
N ARG A 47 2.26 1.34 6.98
CA ARG A 47 1.38 1.49 8.14
C ARG A 47 0.02 2.05 7.73
N ARG A 48 0.00 3.05 6.86
CA ARG A 48 -1.23 3.74 6.41
C ARG A 48 -2.04 2.89 5.42
N SER A 49 -1.40 2.21 4.47
CA SER A 49 -2.03 1.21 3.59
C SER A 49 -2.69 0.10 4.40
N ARG A 50 -2.01 -0.42 5.42
CA ARG A 50 -2.57 -1.45 6.31
C ARG A 50 -3.79 -0.94 7.09
N GLN A 51 -3.74 0.30 7.58
CA GLN A 51 -4.89 0.94 8.25
C GLN A 51 -6.08 1.12 7.30
N LEU A 52 -5.81 1.52 6.05
CA LEU A 52 -6.82 1.66 5.01
C LEU A 52 -7.47 0.31 4.67
N ALA A 53 -6.68 -0.76 4.48
CA ALA A 53 -7.20 -2.10 4.25
C ALA A 53 -8.14 -2.54 5.38
N GLN A 54 -7.77 -2.31 6.64
CA GLN A 54 -8.65 -2.60 7.79
C GLN A 54 -9.91 -1.73 7.79
N ALA A 55 -9.83 -0.48 7.35
CA ALA A 55 -11.00 0.39 7.24
C ALA A 55 -11.97 -0.10 6.16
N LEU A 56 -11.46 -0.54 5.00
CA LEU A 56 -12.27 -1.12 3.93
C LEU A 56 -13.00 -2.38 4.39
N LEU A 57 -12.32 -3.26 5.13
CA LEU A 57 -12.96 -4.44 5.73
C LEU A 57 -14.08 -4.04 6.71
N ARG A 58 -13.87 -3.01 7.53
CA ARG A 58 -14.92 -2.49 8.44
C ARG A 58 -16.09 -1.84 7.71
N LEU A 59 -15.89 -1.36 6.48
CA LEU A 59 -16.94 -0.84 5.62
C LEU A 59 -17.72 -1.95 4.88
N GLY A 60 -17.38 -3.21 5.09
CA GLY A 60 -18.08 -4.36 4.52
C GLY A 60 -17.60 -4.77 3.13
N ILE A 61 -16.40 -4.35 2.71
CA ILE A 61 -15.79 -4.82 1.46
C ILE A 61 -15.39 -6.30 1.60
N GLU A 62 -15.82 -7.12 0.66
CA GLU A 62 -15.57 -8.56 0.64
C GLU A 62 -14.52 -8.96 -0.42
N PRO A 63 -13.92 -10.16 -0.31
CA PRO A 63 -13.03 -10.68 -1.35
C PRO A 63 -13.74 -10.73 -2.72
N GLY A 64 -13.17 -10.04 -3.71
CA GLY A 64 -13.73 -9.94 -5.07
C GLY A 64 -14.54 -8.67 -5.34
N ASP A 65 -14.80 -7.85 -4.32
CA ASP A 65 -15.39 -6.53 -4.51
C ASP A 65 -14.44 -5.56 -5.20
N ARG A 66 -15.02 -4.57 -5.87
CA ARG A 66 -14.27 -3.56 -6.63
C ARG A 66 -14.24 -2.25 -5.86
N VAL A 67 -13.04 -1.70 -5.67
CA VAL A 67 -12.82 -0.37 -5.12
C VAL A 67 -12.31 0.52 -6.24
N GLY A 68 -13.15 1.45 -6.72
CA GLY A 68 -12.81 2.36 -7.81
C GLY A 68 -12.10 3.62 -7.32
N THR A 69 -11.13 4.10 -8.09
CA THR A 69 -10.42 5.36 -7.82
C THR A 69 -10.48 6.30 -9.03
N MET A 70 -10.73 7.58 -8.78
CA MET A 70 -10.52 8.67 -9.73
C MET A 70 -9.55 9.65 -9.08
N ALA A 71 -8.27 9.34 -9.15
CA ALA A 71 -7.25 10.00 -8.35
C ALA A 71 -5.97 10.27 -9.14
N TRP A 72 -5.30 11.36 -8.79
CA TRP A 72 -3.98 11.72 -9.31
C TRP A 72 -2.86 10.87 -8.68
N ASN A 73 -1.64 11.02 -9.20
CA ASN A 73 -0.43 10.41 -8.65
C ASN A 73 -0.02 11.12 -7.33
N THR A 74 -0.73 10.81 -6.26
CA THR A 74 -0.50 11.33 -4.90
C THR A 74 -0.33 10.20 -3.90
N PHE A 75 0.20 10.50 -2.71
CA PHE A 75 0.42 9.52 -1.65
C PHE A 75 -0.83 8.70 -1.28
N ARG A 76 -2.02 9.29 -1.36
CA ARG A 76 -3.28 8.56 -1.10
C ARG A 76 -3.60 7.52 -2.17
N HIS A 77 -3.31 7.82 -3.44
CA HIS A 77 -3.53 6.86 -4.51
C HIS A 77 -2.48 5.74 -4.47
N PHE A 78 -1.25 6.08 -4.08
CA PHE A 78 -0.22 5.09 -3.76
C PHE A 78 -0.68 4.16 -2.64
N GLU A 79 -1.19 4.70 -1.53
CA GLU A 79 -1.69 3.91 -0.41
C GLU A 79 -2.88 3.02 -0.78
N LEU A 80 -3.78 3.47 -1.65
CA LEU A 80 -4.92 2.69 -2.15
C LEU A 80 -4.51 1.50 -3.02
N TYR A 81 -3.29 1.51 -3.58
CA TYR A 81 -2.79 0.45 -4.45
C TYR A 81 -2.29 -0.77 -3.67
N TYR A 82 -2.03 -0.63 -2.37
CA TYR A 82 -1.41 -1.63 -1.50
C TYR A 82 -2.25 -1.92 -0.25
#